data_AF-A0A937SSM9-F1
#
_entry.id   AF-A0A937SSM9-F1
#
_cell.length_a   1.000
_cell.length_b   1.000
_cell.length_c   1.000
_cell.angle_alpha   90.00
_cell.angle_beta   90.00
_cell.angle_gamma   90.00
#
_symmetry.space_group_name_H-M   'P 1'
#
loop_
_entity.id
_entity.type
_entity.pdbx_description
1 polymer ?
#
loop_
_entity_poly.entity_id
_entity_poly.type
_entity_poly.pdbx_seq_one_letter_code
_entity_poly.pdbx_strand_id
1 'polypeptide(L)' 'MVLINLWAHLCETLYLWFQRSRQRRLLMKLDDRLLKDVGLNRGQADSEFSKWPWQA' A
#
# COMPACT_ATOMS: atom_id res chain seq x y z
N MET A 1 29.44 3.62 10.60
CA MET A 1 28.47 2.75 11.30
C MET A 1 27.06 3.35 11.32
N VAL A 2 26.85 4.59 11.78
CA VAL A 2 25.52 5.25 11.82
C VAL A 2 24.94 5.59 10.44
N LEU A 3 25.77 6.12 9.52
CA LEU A 3 25.33 6.47 8.15
C LEU A 3 24.74 5.28 7.39
N ILE A 4 25.34 4.09 7.53
CA ILE A 4 24.85 2.86 6.87
C ILE A 4 23.47 2.45 7.40
N ASN A 5 23.24 2.57 8.72
CA ASN A 5 21.94 2.25 9.31
C ASN A 5 20.85 3.23 8.88
N LEU A 6 21.17 4.53 8.79
CA LEU A 6 20.23 5.54 8.30
C LEU A 6 19.84 5.28 6.84
N TRP A 7 20.80 4.92 6.00
CA TRP A 7 20.54 4.52 4.62
C TRP A 7 19.67 3.26 4.52
N ALA A 8 19.94 2.23 5.35
CA ALA A 8 19.14 1.02 5.38
C ALA A 8 17.68 1.30 5.78
N HIS A 9 17.46 2.08 6.85
CA HIS A 9 16.11 2.46 7.30
C HIS A 9 15.37 3.33 6.28
N LEU A 10 16.08 4.23 5.60
CA LEU A 10 15.51 5.03 4.52
C LEU A 10 15.05 4.13 3.37
N CYS A 11 15.90 3.20 2.92
CA CYS A 11 15.56 2.25 1.87
C CYS A 11 14.38 1.35 2.25
N GLU A 12 14.35 0.84 3.49
CA GLU A 12 13.25 0.03 4.00
C GLU A 12 11.93 0.81 4.03
N THR A 13 11.96 2.06 4.50
CA THR A 13 10.78 2.94 4.54
C THR A 13 10.26 3.22 3.14
N LEU A 14 11.15 3.55 2.19
CA LEU A 14 10.78 3.78 0.79
C LEU A 14 10.23 2.51 0.12
N TYR A 15 10.81 1.35 0.43
CA TYR A 15 10.34 0.07 -0.07
C TYR A 15 8.93 -0.27 0.47
N LEU A 16 8.68 -0.04 1.76
CA LEU A 16 7.36 -0.20 2.36
C LEU A 16 6.32 0.71 1.69
N TRP A 17 6.66 1.97 1.44
CA TRP A 17 5.80 2.92 0.74
C TRP A 17 5.49 2.48 -0.69
N PHE A 18 6.50 1.98 -1.40
CA PHE A 18 6.33 1.42 -2.73
C PHE A 18 5.41 0.20 -2.73
N GLN A 19 5.62 -0.74 -1.80
CA GLN A 19 4.79 -1.93 -1.65
C GLN A 19 3.32 -1.57 -1.36
N ARG A 20 3.07 -0.63 -0.44
CA ARG A 20 1.71 -0.15 -0.13
C ARG A 20 1.03 0.46 -1.35
N SER A 21 1.73 1.34 -2.08
CA SER A 21 1.17 1.93 -3.30
C SER A 21 0.86 0.86 -4.36
N ARG A 22 1.74 -0.12 -4.53
CA ARG A 22 1.52 -1.25 -5.45
C ARG A 22 0.33 -2.11 -5.03
N GLN A 23 0.19 -2.44 -3.75
CA GLN A 23 -0.94 -3.20 -3.22
C GLN A 23 -2.27 -2.47 -3.42
N ARG A 24 -2.32 -1.17 -3.11
CA ARG A 24 -3.51 -0.33 -3.33
C ARG A 24 -3.91 -0.25 -4.81
N ARG A 25 -2.93 -0.11 -5.71
CA ARG A 25 -3.16 -0.17 -7.16
C ARG A 25 -3.68 -1.53 -7.62
N LEU A 26 -3.23 -2.63 -7.01
CA LEU A 26 -3.75 -3.97 -7.31
C LEU A 26 -5.18 -4.14 -6.80
N LEU A 27 -5.49 -3.61 -5.61
CA LEU A 27 -6.84 -3.61 -5.05
C LEU A 27 -7.85 -2.93 -5.99
N MET A 28 -7.45 -1.81 -6.60
CA MET A 28 -8.27 -1.10 -7.60
C MET A 28 -8.52 -1.90 -8.89
N LYS A 29 -7.67 -2.87 -9.22
CA LYS A 29 -7.82 -3.72 -10.41
C LYS A 29 -8.74 -4.92 -10.17
N LEU A 30 -9.08 -5.22 -8.92
CA LEU A 30 -10.03 -6.28 -8.61
C LEU A 30 -11.44 -5.85 -9.02
N ASP A 31 -12.23 -6.80 -9.50
CA ASP A 31 -13.66 -6.61 -9.75
C ASP A 31 -14.46 -6.65 -8.43
N ASP A 32 -15.72 -6.25 -8.47
CA ASP A 32 -16.55 -6.13 -7.26
C ASP A 32 -16.76 -7.47 -6.56
N ARG A 33 -16.70 -8.58 -7.30
CA ARG A 33 -16.81 -9.93 -6.75
C ARG A 33 -15.55 -10.31 -5.97
N LEU A 34 -14.36 -10.15 -6.55
CA LEU A 34 -13.11 -10.43 -5.84
C LEU A 34 -12.90 -9.51 -4.64
N LEU A 35 -13.33 -8.25 -4.73
CA LEU A 35 -13.35 -7.35 -3.58
C LEU A 35 -14.23 -7.91 -2.45
N LYS A 36 -15.44 -8.39 -2.76
CA LYS A 36 -16.32 -9.02 -1.77
C LYS A 36 -15.72 -10.28 -1.17
N ASP A 37 -15.01 -11.08 -1.96
CA ASP A 37 -14.35 -12.30 -1.47
C ASP A 37 -13.26 -11.98 -0.42
N VAL A 38 -12.62 -10.82 -0.51
CA VAL A 38 -11.67 -10.32 0.51
C VAL A 38 -12.33 -9.43 1.58
N GLY A 39 -13.66 -9.34 1.60
CA GLY A 39 -14.43 -8.60 2.61
C GLY A 39 -14.48 -7.09 2.40
N LEU A 40 -14.20 -6.60 1.19
CA LEU A 40 -14.22 -5.18 0.84
C LEU A 40 -15.32 -4.87 -0.18
N ASN A 41 -15.85 -3.65 -0.12
CA ASN A 41 -16.65 -3.07 -1.19
C ASN A 41 -15.83 -2.04 -2.00
N ARG A 42 -16.36 -1.61 -3.15
CA ARG A 42 -15.69 -0.66 -4.04
C ARG A 42 -15.31 0.65 -3.34
N GLY A 43 -16.21 1.22 -2.54
CA GLY A 43 -15.94 2.46 -1.82
C GLY A 43 -14.84 2.34 -0.76
N GLN A 44 -14.73 1.18 -0.11
CA GLN A 44 -13.62 0.89 0.80
C GLN A 44 -12.30 0.76 0.04
N ALA A 45 -12.30 0.11 -1.13
CA ALA A 45 -11.11 0.03 -1.98
C ALA A 45 -10.65 1.41 -2.48
N ASP A 46 -11.58 2.29 -2.86
CA ASP A 46 -11.30 3.67 -3.27
C ASP A 46 -10.72 4.50 -2.11
N SER A 47 -11.27 4.34 -0.91
CA SER A 47 -10.76 4.98 0.30
C SER A 47 -9.33 4.52 0.61
N GLU A 48 -9.07 3.21 0.54
CA GLU A 48 -7.72 2.66 0.71
C GLU A 48 -6.75 3.16 -0.37
N PHE A 49 -7.19 3.27 -1.62
CA PHE A 49 -6.36 3.80 -2.71
C PHE A 49 -6.01 5.28 -2.53
N SER A 50 -6.91 6.06 -1.93
CA SER A 50 -6.73 7.50 -1.71
C SER A 50 -5.74 7.82 -0.58
N LYS A 51 -5.35 6.83 0.24
CA LYS A 51 -4.36 7.01 1.30
C LYS A 51 -2.97 7.24 0.73
N TRP A 52 -2.22 8.15 1.36
CA TRP A 52 -0.80 8.31 1.09
C TRP A 52 0.00 7.08 1.52
N PRO A 53 1.14 6.76 0.88
CA PRO A 53 1.87 5.51 1.12
C PRO A 53 2.44 5.37 2.55
N TRP A 54 2.66 6.47 3.27
CA TRP A 54 3.06 6.44 4.68
C TRP A 54 1.90 6.18 5.65
N GLN A 55 0.65 6.39 5.22
CA GLN A 55 -0.53 6.11 6.03
C GLN A 55 -0.82 4.61 6.01
N ALA A 56 -1.12 4.04 7.18
CA ALA A 56 -1.59 2.66 7.30
C ALA A 56 -3.09 2.58 6.93
#